data_AF-T1ABI8-F1
#
_entry.id   AF-T1ABI8-F1
#
_cell.length_a   1.000
_cell.length_b   1.000
_cell.length_c   1.000
_cell.angle_alpha   90.00
_cell.angle_beta   90.00
_cell.angle_gamma   90.00
#
_symmetry.space_group_name_H-M   'P 1'
#
loop_
_entity.id
_entity.type
_entity.pdbx_description
1 polymer ?
#
loop_
_entity_poly.entity_id
_entity_poly.type
_entity_poly.pdbx_seq_one_letter_code
_entity_poly.pdbx_strand_id
1 'polypeptide(L)' 'LANVAKARGMSQIARESGLGRESLYKALTPGSKPRFETIMKVMHALGVKLTVHA' A
#
# COMPACT_ATOMS: atom_id res chain seq x y z
N LEU A 1 -2.19 6.58 3.49
CA LEU A 1 -2.14 5.41 2.59
C LEU A 1 -3.26 4.40 2.85
N ALA A 2 -3.39 3.87 4.08
CA ALA A 2 -4.39 2.86 4.43
C ALA A 2 -5.85 3.25 4.09
N ASN A 3 -6.24 4.49 4.36
CA ASN A 3 -7.60 4.97 4.06
C ASN A 3 -7.89 4.97 2.55
N VAL A 4 -6.94 5.44 1.75
CA VAL A 4 -7.04 5.43 0.28
C VAL A 4 -7.12 4.00 -0.24
N ALA A 5 -6.31 3.09 0.32
CA ALA A 5 -6.34 1.68 -0.03
C ALA A 5 -7.69 1.02 0.26
N LYS A 6 -8.28 1.32 1.42
CA LYS A 6 -9.63 0.83 1.77
C LYS A 6 -10.69 1.35 0.80
N ALA A 7 -10.64 2.64 0.45
CA ALA A 7 -11.61 3.25 -0.47
C ALA A 7 -11.52 2.68 -1.90
N ARG A 8 -10.32 2.32 -2.35
CA ARG A 8 -10.07 1.70 -3.67
C ARG A 8 -10.40 0.21 -3.71
N GLY A 9 -10.32 -0.48 -2.57
CA GLY A 9 -10.60 -1.91 -2.44
C GLY A 9 -9.34 -2.74 -2.17
N MET A 10 -9.28 -3.31 -0.97
CA MET A 10 -8.09 -4.04 -0.50
C MET A 10 -7.77 -5.30 -1.32
N SER A 11 -8.80 -6.00 -1.83
CA SER A 11 -8.61 -7.20 -2.66
C SER A 11 -7.96 -6.89 -4.00
N GLN A 12 -8.35 -5.77 -4.62
CA GLN A 12 -7.76 -5.32 -5.88
C GLN A 12 -6.30 -4.92 -5.66
N ILE A 13 -6.02 -4.13 -4.63
CA ILE A 13 -4.66 -3.68 -4.33
C ILE A 13 -3.74 -4.86 -4.02
N ALA A 14 -4.18 -5.84 -3.24
CA ALA A 14 -3.38 -7.04 -2.96
C ALA A 14 -2.98 -7.78 -4.26
N ARG A 15 -3.92 -7.91 -5.20
CA ARG A 15 -3.68 -8.53 -6.52
C ARG A 15 -2.68 -7.71 -7.34
N GLU A 16 -2.91 -6.41 -7.47
CA GLU A 16 -2.09 -5.52 -8.30
C GLU A 16 -0.71 -5.24 -7.73
N SER A 17 -0.58 -5.18 -6.40
CA SER A 17 0.70 -4.96 -5.72
C SER A 17 1.52 -6.26 -5.60
N GLY A 18 0.95 -7.41 -5.93
CA GLY A 18 1.54 -8.73 -5.70
C GLY A 18 1.75 -9.07 -4.23
N LEU A 19 1.02 -8.42 -3.32
CA LEU A 19 1.11 -8.67 -1.87
C LEU A 19 -0.02 -9.59 -1.44
N GLY A 20 0.28 -10.57 -0.59
CA GLY A 20 -0.77 -11.31 0.11
C GLY A 20 -1.63 -10.36 0.94
N ARG A 21 -2.93 -10.63 1.05
CA ARG A 21 -3.90 -9.80 1.80
C ARG A 21 -3.42 -9.53 3.23
N GLU A 22 -2.92 -10.54 3.93
CA GLU A 22 -2.39 -10.40 5.30
C GLU A 22 -1.16 -9.47 5.35
N SER A 23 -0.24 -9.61 4.39
CA SER A 23 0.95 -8.76 4.29
C SER A 23 0.56 -7.30 4.03
N LEU A 24 -0.41 -7.08 3.13
CA LEU A 24 -0.97 -5.75 2.85
C LEU A 24 -1.60 -5.14 4.10
N TYR A 25 -2.40 -5.90 4.85
CA TYR A 25 -2.99 -5.43 6.11
C TYR A 25 -1.91 -5.06 7.12
N LYS A 26 -0.93 -5.95 7.38
CA LYS A 26 0.18 -5.68 8.30
C LYS A 26 0.99 -4.45 7.91
N ALA A 27 1.25 -4.26 6.60
CA ALA A 27 2.01 -3.11 6.09
C ALA A 27 1.26 -1.78 6.19
N LEU A 28 -0.07 -1.80 6.31
CA LEU A 28 -0.91 -0.60 6.40
C LEU A 28 -1.46 -0.35 7.80
N THR A 29 -1.18 -1.24 8.76
CA THR A 29 -1.52 -1.05 10.17
C THR A 29 -0.71 0.12 10.78
N PRO A 30 -1.33 0.98 11.61
CA PRO A 30 -0.61 2.03 12.33
C PRO A 30 0.58 1.48 13.12
N GLY A 31 1.71 2.19 13.11
CA GLY A 31 2.93 1.77 13.80
C GLY A 31 3.72 0.64 13.12
N SER A 32 3.24 0.10 12.00
CA SER A 32 4.02 -0.85 11.22
C SER A 32 5.25 -0.19 10.60
N LYS A 33 6.30 -1.00 10.37
CA LYS A 33 7.55 -0.60 9.72
C LYS A 33 7.73 -1.36 8.40
N PRO A 34 6.87 -1.11 7.39
CA PRO A 34 7.00 -1.76 6.09
C PRO A 34 8.31 -1.36 5.41
N ARG A 35 8.88 -2.27 4.63
CA ARG A 35 10.02 -1.92 3.77
C ARG A 35 9.57 -0.89 2.73
N PHE A 36 10.49 -0.03 2.31
CA PHE A 36 10.22 0.98 1.27
C PHE A 36 9.66 0.34 0.00
N GLU A 37 10.21 -0.80 -0.44
CA GLU A 37 9.70 -1.57 -1.58
C GLU A 37 8.21 -1.94 -1.44
N THR A 38 7.76 -2.31 -0.24
CA THR A 38 6.35 -2.62 0.04
C THR A 38 5.47 -1.38 -0.17
N ILE A 39 5.92 -0.22 0.33
CA ILE A 39 5.20 1.05 0.12
C ILE A 39 5.12 1.37 -1.37
N MET A 40 6.23 1.24 -2.10
CA MET A 40 6.26 1.51 -3.54
C MET A 40 5.30 0.60 -4.32
N LYS A 41 5.25 -0.71 -4.01
CA LYS A 41 4.29 -1.65 -4.61
C LYS A 41 2.83 -1.23 -4.37
N VAL A 42 2.51 -0.81 -3.14
CA VAL A 42 1.16 -0.33 -2.79
C VAL A 42 0.83 0.97 -3.52
N MET A 43 1.77 1.91 -3.61
CA MET A 43 1.56 3.16 -4.34
C MET A 43 1.34 2.93 -5.84
N HIS A 44 2.11 2.02 -6.44
CA HIS A 44 1.93 1.63 -7.83
C HIS A 44 0.56 0.99 -8.09
N ALA A 45 0.13 0.05 -7.23
CA ALA A 45 -1.21 -0.55 -7.29
C ALA A 45 -2.35 0.46 -7.04
N LEU A 46 -2.05 1.57 -6.35
CA LEU A 46 -3.01 2.65 -6.17
C LEU A 46 -3.03 3.66 -7.33
N GLY A 47 -2.10 3.56 -8.28
CA GLY A 47 -1.92 4.52 -9.36
C GLY A 47 -1.48 5.90 -8.89
N VAL A 48 -0.79 5.99 -7.74
CA VAL A 48 -0.33 7.26 -7.15
C VAL A 48 1.20 7.38 -7.19
N LYS A 49 1.70 8.62 -7.19
CA LYS A 49 3.13 8.92 -7.20
C LYS A 49 3.57 9.48 -5.85
N LEU A 50 4.79 9.14 -5.44
CA LEU A 50 5.43 9.75 -4.27
C LEU A 50 6.04 11.09 -4.70
N THR A 51 5.68 12.15 -3.99
CA THR A 51 6.30 13.47 -4.13
C THR A 51 6.96 13.86 -2.83
N VAL A 52 8.14 14.48 -2.92
CA VAL A 52 8.88 15.01 -1.77
C VAL A 52 8.91 16.51 -1.92
N HIS A 53 8.57 17.22 -0.85
CA HIS A 53 8.57 18.68 -0.79
C HIS A 53 9.56 19.12 0.29
N ALA A 54 10.27 20.22 0.03
CA ALA A 54 11.20 20.84 0.98
C ALA A 54 10.44 21.68 2.02
#